data_AF-A0A0C2C877-F1
#
_entry.id   AF-A0A0C2C877-F1
#
_cell.length_a   1.000
_cell.length_b   1.000
_cell.length_c   1.000
_cell.angle_alpha   90.00
_cell.angle_beta   90.00
_cell.angle_gamma   90.00
#
_symmetry.space_group_name_H-M   'P 1'
#
loop_
_entity.id
_entity.type
_entity.pdbx_description
1 polymer ?
#
loop_
_entity_poly.entity_id
_entity_poly.type
_entity_poly.pdbx_seq_one_letter_code
_entity_poly.pdbx_strand_id
1 'polypeptide(L)'
;MRKLKLKQLNDARERAEAAHDEAARMRIRVHELEKSGSTHDSVIEGLRRELADLKDELDRARRSYQERLDGKELRIAELNREIQRMMEEFHDLLDLKIQLDTELNTYRMLLESEETRLNISGGQSRDNSMTSHHVSYSSGSGSGARGLKRARVEWNGDEDLDFHRLRQKLHKHVDGPVGIDEIDPNGQWVRISNSTDEEVSIAHWKLLVRAGGKEVSIPVL
;
A
#
# COMPACT_ATOMS: atom_id res chain seq x y z
N MET A 1 -85.31 -59.48 31.81
CA MET A 1 -85.09 -58.15 32.43
C MET A 1 -83.76 -58.03 33.18
N ARG A 2 -83.47 -58.81 34.25
CA ARG A 2 -82.21 -58.67 35.03
C ARG A 2 -80.90 -58.90 34.24
N LYS A 3 -80.85 -59.92 33.38
CA LYS A 3 -79.65 -60.22 32.56
C LYS A 3 -79.32 -59.12 31.54
N LEU A 4 -80.35 -58.47 30.97
CA LEU A 4 -80.17 -57.37 30.02
C LEU A 4 -79.58 -56.13 30.71
N LYS A 5 -80.08 -55.82 31.91
CA LYS A 5 -79.59 -54.70 32.72
C LYS A 5 -78.14 -54.89 33.18
N LEU A 6 -77.76 -56.13 33.53
CA LEU A 6 -76.38 -56.47 33.88
C LEU A 6 -75.43 -56.32 32.68
N LYS A 7 -75.85 -56.77 31.49
CA LYS A 7 -75.06 -56.60 30.26
C LYS A 7 -74.86 -55.12 29.91
N GLN A 8 -75.94 -54.32 29.96
CA GLN A 8 -75.85 -52.88 29.72
C GLN A 8 -74.93 -52.16 30.71
N LEU A 9 -74.93 -52.58 31.98
CA LEU A 9 -74.04 -52.03 33.01
C LEU A 9 -72.59 -52.40 32.74
N ASN A 10 -72.30 -53.64 32.35
CA ASN A 10 -70.96 -54.06 31.96
C ASN A 10 -70.47 -53.32 30.71
N ASP A 11 -71.29 -53.20 29.66
CA ASP A 11 -70.94 -52.45 28.44
C ASP A 11 -70.69 -50.96 28.74
N ALA A 12 -71.44 -50.36 29.67
CA ALA A 12 -71.22 -48.98 30.11
C ALA A 12 -69.92 -48.83 30.91
N ARG A 13 -69.59 -49.82 31.74
CA ARG A 13 -68.34 -49.87 32.51
C ARG A 13 -67.13 -50.02 31.57
N GLU A 14 -67.18 -50.93 30.60
CA GLU A 14 -66.10 -51.11 29.62
C GLU A 14 -65.86 -49.85 28.78
N ARG A 15 -66.92 -49.16 28.36
CA ARG A 15 -66.79 -47.86 27.66
C ARG A 15 -66.19 -46.78 28.56
N ALA A 16 -66.55 -46.75 29.85
CA ALA A 16 -65.97 -45.81 30.80
C ALA A 16 -64.47 -46.09 31.05
N GLU A 17 -64.10 -47.37 31.21
CA GLU A 17 -62.70 -47.79 31.36
C GLU A 17 -61.88 -47.43 30.10
N ALA A 18 -62.40 -47.71 28.90
CA ALA A 18 -61.75 -47.33 27.64
C ALA A 18 -61.54 -45.80 27.49
N ALA A 19 -62.55 -45.00 27.85
CA ALA A 19 -62.45 -43.54 27.84
C ALA A 19 -61.46 -43.01 28.88
N HIS A 20 -61.38 -43.65 30.06
CA HIS A 20 -60.38 -43.33 31.08
C HIS A 20 -58.96 -43.62 30.62
N ASP A 21 -58.73 -44.78 29.99
CA ASP A 21 -57.44 -45.16 29.45
C ASP A 21 -57.01 -44.25 28.30
N GLU A 22 -57.94 -43.85 27.44
CA GLU A 22 -57.68 -42.87 26.38
C GLU A 22 -57.32 -41.50 26.96
N ALA A 23 -58.07 -41.03 27.95
CA ALA A 23 -57.75 -39.77 28.65
C ALA A 23 -56.40 -39.82 29.38
N ALA A 24 -55.97 -41.00 29.89
CA ALA A 24 -54.65 -41.17 30.48
C ALA A 24 -53.54 -41.11 29.42
N ARG A 25 -53.73 -41.77 28.27
CA ARG A 25 -52.80 -41.68 27.13
C ARG A 25 -52.65 -40.25 26.61
N MET A 26 -53.76 -39.54 26.47
CA MET A 26 -53.73 -38.14 26.04
C MET A 26 -53.01 -37.23 27.04
N ARG A 27 -53.19 -37.44 28.35
CA ARG A 27 -52.44 -36.71 29.39
C ARG A 27 -50.93 -36.91 29.29
N ILE A 28 -50.48 -38.14 29.08
CA ILE A 28 -49.05 -38.43 28.88
C ILE A 28 -48.53 -37.72 27.63
N ARG A 29 -49.29 -37.75 26.53
CA ARG A 29 -48.89 -37.10 25.28
C ARG A 29 -48.81 -35.59 25.41
N VAL A 30 -49.75 -34.96 26.12
CA VAL A 30 -49.70 -33.52 26.42
C VAL A 30 -48.45 -33.20 27.22
N HIS A 31 -48.15 -33.96 28.27
CA HIS A 31 -46.96 -33.74 29.08
C HIS A 31 -45.65 -33.88 28.28
N GLU A 32 -45.58 -34.86 27.37
CA GLU A 32 -44.43 -35.04 26.48
C GLU A 32 -44.27 -33.85 25.51
N LEU A 33 -45.37 -33.36 24.95
CA LEU A 33 -45.38 -32.19 24.07
C LEU A 33 -45.00 -30.92 24.82
N GLU A 34 -45.46 -30.73 26.06
CA GLU A 34 -45.07 -29.61 26.92
C GLU A 34 -43.58 -29.63 27.24
N LYS A 35 -43.04 -30.81 27.59
CA LYS A 35 -41.60 -30.98 27.83
C LYS A 35 -40.81 -30.66 26.55
N SER A 36 -41.24 -31.19 25.42
CA SER A 36 -40.65 -30.89 24.12
C SER A 36 -40.68 -29.38 23.84
N GLY A 37 -41.82 -28.71 24.02
CA GLY A 37 -41.96 -27.26 23.87
C GLY A 37 -40.95 -26.49 24.74
N SER A 38 -40.87 -26.82 26.02
CA SER A 38 -39.90 -26.20 26.95
C SER A 38 -38.45 -26.41 26.52
N THR A 39 -38.09 -27.57 25.96
CA THR A 39 -36.74 -27.79 25.42
C THR A 39 -36.47 -26.98 24.15
N HIS A 40 -37.47 -26.81 23.27
CA HIS A 40 -37.30 -25.97 22.09
C HIS A 40 -37.15 -24.50 22.48
N ASP A 41 -37.92 -24.02 23.46
CA ASP A 41 -37.82 -22.64 23.96
C ASP A 41 -36.43 -22.36 24.54
N SER A 42 -35.86 -23.29 25.32
CA SER A 42 -34.51 -23.11 25.88
C SER A 42 -33.42 -23.08 24.80
N VAL A 43 -33.54 -23.90 23.76
CA VAL A 43 -32.64 -23.86 22.60
C VAL A 43 -32.79 -22.54 21.85
N ILE A 44 -34.01 -22.06 21.62
CA ILE A 44 -34.25 -20.77 20.94
C ILE A 44 -33.63 -19.62 21.73
N GLU A 45 -33.78 -19.62 23.05
CA GLU A 45 -33.11 -18.62 23.88
C GLU A 45 -31.59 -18.72 23.83
N GLY A 46 -31.03 -19.93 23.85
CA GLY A 46 -29.58 -20.16 23.68
C GLY A 46 -29.07 -19.58 22.37
N LEU A 47 -29.71 -19.93 21.25
CA LEU A 47 -29.37 -19.43 19.92
C LEU A 47 -29.51 -17.91 19.81
N ARG A 48 -30.52 -17.32 20.46
CA ARG A 48 -30.69 -15.85 20.49
C ARG A 48 -29.55 -15.16 21.23
N ARG A 49 -29.06 -15.74 22.34
CA ARG A 49 -27.89 -15.22 23.08
C ARG A 49 -26.63 -15.33 22.23
N GLU A 50 -26.35 -16.50 21.66
CA GLU A 50 -25.20 -16.71 20.78
C GLU A 50 -25.20 -15.74 19.58
N LEU A 51 -26.37 -15.51 18.99
CA LEU A 51 -26.52 -14.57 17.88
C LEU A 51 -26.26 -13.12 18.32
N ALA A 52 -26.66 -12.74 19.53
CA ALA A 52 -26.33 -11.42 20.09
C ALA A 52 -24.82 -11.28 20.34
N ASP A 53 -24.20 -12.29 20.96
CA ASP A 53 -22.76 -12.29 21.23
C ASP A 53 -21.93 -12.20 19.94
N LEU A 54 -22.31 -12.97 18.90
CA LEU A 54 -21.66 -12.93 17.59
C LEU A 54 -21.80 -11.57 16.90
N LYS A 55 -22.97 -10.92 17.02
CA LYS A 55 -23.18 -9.57 16.49
C LYS A 55 -22.30 -8.55 17.20
N ASP A 56 -22.25 -8.60 18.53
CA ASP A 56 -21.42 -7.71 19.32
C ASP A 56 -19.94 -7.88 19.00
N GLU A 57 -19.48 -9.12 18.81
CA GLU A 57 -18.10 -9.41 18.43
C GLU A 57 -17.78 -8.90 17.02
N LEU A 58 -18.70 -9.07 16.07
CA LEU A 58 -18.56 -8.51 14.72
C LEU A 58 -18.46 -6.98 14.76
N ASP A 59 -19.30 -6.32 15.56
CA ASP A 59 -19.30 -4.86 15.70
C ASP A 59 -18.04 -4.35 16.41
N ARG A 60 -17.48 -5.11 17.36
CA ARG A 60 -16.17 -4.80 17.96
C ARG A 60 -15.05 -4.95 16.94
N ALA A 61 -15.03 -6.05 16.19
CA ALA A 61 -14.03 -6.28 15.15
C ALA A 61 -14.07 -5.17 14.10
N ARG A 62 -15.28 -4.82 13.62
CA ARG A 62 -15.48 -3.73 12.65
C ARG A 62 -14.95 -2.39 13.18
N ARG A 63 -15.25 -2.04 14.43
CA ARG A 63 -14.73 -0.81 15.07
C ARG A 63 -13.21 -0.82 15.15
N SER A 64 -12.61 -1.94 15.56
CA SER A 64 -11.15 -2.05 15.63
C SER A 64 -10.47 -1.91 14.26
N TYR A 65 -11.07 -2.50 13.21
CA TYR A 65 -10.56 -2.33 11.86
C TYR A 65 -10.67 -0.89 11.38
N GLN A 66 -11.78 -0.22 11.67
CA GLN A 66 -11.97 1.18 11.32
C GLN A 66 -10.93 2.08 12.00
N GLU A 67 -10.72 1.90 13.31
CA GLU A 67 -9.71 2.66 14.05
C GLU A 67 -8.29 2.47 13.50
N ARG A 68 -7.95 1.22 13.11
CA ARG A 68 -6.67 0.92 12.46
C ARG A 68 -6.55 1.55 11.07
N LEU A 69 -7.64 1.65 10.32
CA LEU A 69 -7.69 2.31 9.03
C LEU A 69 -7.47 3.82 9.20
N ASP A 70 -8.26 4.44 10.08
CA ASP A 70 -8.19 5.87 10.38
C ASP A 70 -6.78 6.25 10.87
N GLY A 71 -6.15 5.43 11.73
CA GLY A 71 -4.77 5.62 12.16
C GLY A 71 -3.74 5.56 11.02
N LYS A 72 -3.96 4.70 10.02
CA LYS A 72 -3.11 4.66 8.82
C LYS A 72 -3.32 5.88 7.93
N GLU A 73 -4.56 6.30 7.72
CA GLU A 73 -4.89 7.50 6.94
C GLU A 73 -4.28 8.76 7.56
N LEU A 74 -4.35 8.90 8.89
CA LEU A 74 -3.67 9.98 9.60
C LEU A 74 -2.16 9.96 9.40
N ARG A 75 -1.53 8.77 9.45
CA ARG A 75 -0.09 8.64 9.21
C ARG A 75 0.30 8.97 7.78
N ILE A 76 -0.50 8.58 6.80
CA ILE A 76 -0.31 8.95 5.39
C ILE A 76 -0.40 10.48 5.24
N ALA A 77 -1.42 11.10 5.83
CA ALA A 77 -1.58 12.56 5.79
C ALA A 77 -0.41 13.29 6.45
N GLU A 78 0.13 12.77 7.56
CA GLU A 78 1.33 13.30 8.21
C GLU A 78 2.57 13.20 7.32
N LEU A 79 2.83 12.04 6.73
CA LEU A 79 3.95 11.84 5.82
C LEU A 79 3.85 12.72 4.57
N ASN A 80 2.65 12.88 4.02
CA ASN A 80 2.42 13.77 2.88
C ASN A 80 2.73 15.23 3.23
N ARG A 81 2.33 15.71 4.42
CA ARG A 81 2.71 17.06 4.88
C ARG A 81 4.22 17.22 5.03
N GLU A 82 4.89 16.20 5.56
CA GLU A 82 6.33 16.23 5.72
C GLU A 82 7.06 16.25 4.37
N ILE A 83 6.59 15.47 3.38
CA ILE A 83 7.12 15.52 2.01
C ILE A 83 6.94 16.91 1.41
N GLN A 84 5.76 17.53 1.56
CA GLN A 84 5.51 18.88 1.06
C GLN A 84 6.47 19.90 1.70
N ARG A 85 6.64 19.84 3.02
CA ARG A 85 7.62 20.69 3.74
C ARG A 85 9.03 20.52 3.20
N MET A 86 9.48 19.28 3.02
CA MET A 86 10.82 19.00 2.46
C MET A 86 10.98 19.50 1.02
N MET A 87 9.91 19.45 0.21
CA MET A 87 9.93 19.95 -1.16
C MET A 87 10.03 21.48 -1.21
N GLU A 88 9.33 22.18 -0.31
CA GLU A 88 9.46 23.64 -0.15
C GLU A 88 10.90 24.02 0.25
N GLU A 89 11.46 23.37 1.27
CA GLU A 89 12.84 23.61 1.71
C GLU A 89 13.88 23.32 0.61
N PHE A 90 13.65 22.27 -0.18
CA PHE A 90 14.50 21.95 -1.32
C PHE A 90 14.41 23.02 -2.42
N HIS A 91 13.21 23.53 -2.69
CA HIS A 91 13.02 24.59 -3.68
C HIS A 91 13.71 25.89 -3.27
N ASP A 92 13.58 26.30 -2.00
CA ASP A 92 14.25 27.47 -1.46
C ASP A 92 15.78 27.36 -1.59
N LEU A 93 16.33 26.19 -1.29
CA LEU A 93 17.76 25.92 -1.46
C LEU A 93 18.19 25.93 -2.93
N LEU A 94 17.38 25.40 -3.82
CA LEU A 94 17.64 25.40 -5.25
C LEU A 94 17.66 26.83 -5.80
N ASP A 95 16.72 27.68 -5.38
CA ASP A 95 16.66 29.09 -5.77
C ASP A 95 17.90 29.85 -5.31
N LEU A 96 18.33 29.63 -4.06
CA LEU A 96 19.60 30.18 -3.56
C LEU A 96 20.79 29.73 -4.41
N LYS A 97 20.83 28.46 -4.81
CA LYS A 97 21.90 27.94 -5.68
C LYS A 97 21.89 28.61 -7.05
N ILE A 98 20.71 28.79 -7.65
CA ILE A 98 20.58 29.49 -8.93
C ILE A 98 21.09 30.92 -8.81
N GLN A 99 20.73 31.63 -7.72
CA GLN A 99 21.26 32.97 -7.46
C GLN A 99 22.80 32.97 -7.39
N LEU A 100 23.39 32.06 -6.63
CA LEU A 100 24.85 31.95 -6.50
C LEU A 100 25.54 31.65 -7.84
N ASP A 101 24.96 30.80 -8.69
CA ASP A 101 25.48 30.57 -10.03
C ASP A 101 25.43 31.83 -10.90
N THR A 102 24.36 32.62 -10.78
CA THR A 102 24.26 33.88 -11.51
C THR A 102 25.34 34.86 -11.04
N GLU A 103 25.56 35.00 -9.74
CA GLU A 103 26.62 35.83 -9.16
C GLU A 103 28.00 35.35 -9.65
N LEU A 104 28.29 34.04 -9.59
CA LEU A 104 29.53 33.46 -10.08
C LEU A 104 29.76 33.75 -11.57
N ASN A 105 28.73 33.65 -12.39
CA ASN A 105 28.82 33.96 -13.81
C ASN A 105 29.10 35.46 -14.03
N THR A 106 28.47 36.35 -13.27
CA THR A 106 28.78 37.78 -13.35
C THR A 106 30.23 38.07 -12.94
N TYR A 107 30.76 37.41 -11.91
CA TYR A 107 32.16 37.54 -11.51
C TYR A 107 33.12 37.07 -12.61
N ARG A 108 32.84 35.95 -13.28
CA ARG A 108 33.62 35.47 -14.44
C ARG A 108 33.65 36.50 -15.58
N MET A 109 32.49 37.03 -15.96
CA MET A 109 32.40 38.05 -17.01
C MET A 109 33.18 39.32 -16.67
N LEU A 110 33.16 39.74 -15.40
CA LEU A 110 33.91 40.92 -14.96
C LEU A 110 35.42 40.69 -15.06
N LEU A 111 35.91 39.53 -14.60
CA LEU A 111 37.32 39.14 -14.69
C LEU A 111 37.79 39.05 -16.16
N GLU A 112 37.02 38.41 -17.04
CA GLU A 112 37.32 38.35 -18.47
C GLU A 112 37.39 39.76 -19.11
N SER A 113 36.49 40.66 -18.70
CA SER A 113 36.51 42.06 -19.15
C SER A 113 37.72 42.86 -18.63
N GLU A 114 38.27 42.46 -17.48
CA GLU A 114 39.45 43.09 -16.89
C GLU A 114 40.75 42.55 -17.53
N GLU A 115 40.85 41.23 -17.75
CA GLU A 115 41.97 40.59 -18.46
C GLU A 115 42.12 41.10 -19.89
N THR A 116 41.00 41.32 -20.60
CA THR A 116 40.98 41.92 -21.94
C THR A 116 41.44 43.38 -21.94
N ARG A 117 41.07 44.18 -20.92
CA ARG A 117 41.56 45.58 -20.78
C ARG A 117 43.04 45.66 -20.42
N LEU A 118 43.55 44.69 -19.65
CA LEU A 118 44.93 44.63 -19.18
C LEU A 118 45.88 43.92 -20.17
N ASN A 119 45.40 43.46 -21.34
CA ASN A 119 46.18 42.71 -22.35
C ASN A 119 46.92 41.47 -21.79
N ILE A 120 46.40 40.86 -20.73
CA ILE A 120 47.05 39.69 -20.07
C ILE A 120 46.95 38.43 -20.96
N SER A 121 45.98 38.40 -21.89
CA SER A 121 45.87 37.37 -22.95
C SER A 121 46.99 37.44 -24.01
N GLY A 122 47.87 38.43 -23.98
CA GLY A 122 48.89 38.70 -25.02
C GLY A 122 50.24 37.99 -24.84
N GLY A 123 50.43 37.14 -23.84
CA GLY A 123 51.68 36.38 -23.74
C GLY A 123 51.79 35.50 -22.52
N GLN A 124 51.48 34.22 -22.68
CA GLN A 124 52.33 33.09 -22.29
C GLN A 124 51.59 31.77 -22.58
N SER A 125 52.06 31.05 -23.59
CA SER A 125 51.77 29.62 -23.75
C SER A 125 52.29 28.86 -22.54
N ARG A 126 51.45 28.00 -21.94
CA ARG A 126 51.89 26.73 -21.35
C ARG A 126 50.70 25.84 -21.00
N ASP A 127 50.54 24.83 -21.84
CA ASP A 127 50.20 23.45 -21.48
C ASP A 127 49.66 23.24 -20.06
N ASN A 128 48.35 23.04 -19.95
CA ASN A 128 47.79 22.33 -18.82
C ASN A 128 46.64 21.46 -19.34
N SER A 129 47.01 20.28 -19.82
CA SER A 129 46.13 19.12 -19.94
C SER A 129 45.49 18.84 -18.58
N MET A 130 44.28 19.37 -18.37
CA MET A 130 43.36 18.88 -17.36
C MET A 130 42.04 18.58 -18.06
N THR A 131 41.77 17.29 -18.18
CA THR A 131 40.54 16.66 -18.61
C THR A 131 39.33 17.31 -17.94
N SER A 132 38.65 18.19 -18.68
CA SER A 132 37.35 18.73 -18.31
C SER A 132 36.29 17.64 -18.54
N HIS A 133 35.87 16.99 -17.47
CA HIS A 133 34.61 16.24 -17.44
C HIS A 133 33.45 17.23 -17.49
N HIS A 134 33.17 17.73 -18.70
CA HIS A 134 31.94 18.42 -18.99
C HIS A 134 30.81 17.37 -19.05
N VAL A 135 29.79 17.54 -18.22
CA VAL A 135 28.51 16.86 -18.40
C VAL A 135 27.77 17.57 -19.54
N SER A 136 27.90 17.04 -20.74
CA SER A 136 27.08 17.41 -21.88
C SER A 136 25.62 17.01 -21.59
N TYR A 137 24.76 17.99 -21.33
CA TYR A 137 23.34 17.83 -21.61
C TYR A 137 23.15 18.14 -23.10
N SER A 138 22.78 17.12 -23.87
CA SER A 138 22.37 17.31 -25.26
C SER A 138 20.98 17.96 -25.28
N SER A 139 20.93 19.29 -25.32
CA SER A 139 19.77 20.00 -25.85
C SER A 139 20.05 20.34 -27.31
N GLY A 140 19.29 19.72 -28.21
CA GLY A 140 19.45 19.83 -29.66
C GLY A 140 19.54 21.27 -30.16
N SER A 141 20.48 21.50 -31.06
CA SER A 141 20.57 22.72 -31.85
C SER A 141 19.54 22.66 -32.98
N GLY A 142 18.68 23.67 -33.04
CA GLY A 142 17.65 23.83 -34.07
C GLY A 142 17.02 25.21 -34.05
N SER A 143 17.78 26.22 -34.49
CA SER A 143 17.36 27.39 -35.26
C SER A 143 16.27 28.35 -34.73
N GLY A 144 16.61 29.64 -34.70
CA GLY A 144 15.71 30.69 -35.16
C GLY A 144 15.05 31.55 -34.08
N ALA A 145 15.28 32.86 -34.21
CA ALA A 145 14.70 33.94 -33.41
C ALA A 145 13.18 33.86 -33.16
N ARG A 146 12.75 34.27 -31.96
CA ARG A 146 11.77 35.36 -31.68
C ARG A 146 11.39 35.36 -30.20
N GLY A 147 11.38 36.54 -29.58
CA GLY A 147 11.00 36.72 -28.18
C GLY A 147 9.55 36.30 -27.93
N LEU A 148 9.34 35.42 -26.96
CA LEU A 148 8.03 35.10 -26.39
C LEU A 148 8.11 35.20 -24.86
N LYS A 149 7.07 35.81 -24.30
CA LYS A 149 6.83 36.02 -22.87
C LYS A 149 6.98 34.71 -22.10
N ARG A 150 7.66 34.74 -20.95
CA ARG A 150 7.81 33.56 -20.06
C ARG A 150 6.41 33.02 -19.76
N ALA A 151 6.13 31.80 -20.22
CA ALA A 151 4.93 31.08 -19.84
C ALA A 151 5.04 30.75 -18.35
N ARG A 152 4.06 31.22 -17.58
CA ARG A 152 3.86 30.78 -16.20
C ARG A 152 3.52 29.29 -16.25
N VAL A 153 4.35 28.45 -15.65
CA VAL A 153 4.02 27.04 -15.44
C VAL A 153 2.92 27.00 -14.39
N GLU A 154 1.68 26.80 -14.83
CA GLU A 154 0.59 26.39 -13.95
C GLU A 154 0.78 24.90 -13.69
N TRP A 155 1.20 24.57 -12.48
CA TRP A 155 1.13 23.22 -11.97
C TRP A 155 -0.31 22.92 -11.61
N ASN A 156 -0.99 22.10 -12.42
CA ASN A 156 -2.20 21.42 -12.01
C ASN A 156 -1.79 20.34 -11.02
N GLY A 157 -2.28 20.42 -9.79
CA GLY A 157 -1.88 19.58 -8.65
C GLY A 157 -2.28 18.09 -8.73
N ASP A 158 -2.41 17.54 -9.94
CA ASP A 158 -2.91 16.19 -10.21
C ASP A 158 -1.93 15.31 -11.01
N GLU A 159 -0.73 15.80 -11.32
CA GLU A 159 0.34 14.93 -11.82
C GLU A 159 1.21 14.51 -10.65
N ASP A 160 0.99 13.27 -10.21
CA ASP A 160 1.89 12.49 -9.38
C ASP A 160 3.33 12.88 -9.69
N LEU A 161 3.92 13.67 -8.78
CA LEU A 161 5.35 13.91 -8.76
C LEU A 161 5.99 12.55 -8.96
N ASP A 162 6.79 12.45 -10.02
CA ASP A 162 7.54 11.29 -10.51
C ASP A 162 8.62 10.90 -9.46
N PHE A 163 8.19 10.72 -8.21
CA PHE A 163 8.95 10.45 -7.00
C PHE A 163 9.68 9.11 -7.14
N HIS A 164 9.11 8.22 -7.95
CA HIS A 164 9.70 6.95 -8.35
C HIS A 164 10.94 7.14 -9.24
N ARG A 165 10.90 8.14 -10.13
CA ARG A 165 12.01 8.45 -11.04
C ARG A 165 13.17 9.14 -10.34
N LEU A 166 12.90 9.92 -9.28
CA LEU A 166 13.95 10.54 -8.47
C LEU A 166 14.61 9.53 -7.51
N ARG A 167 13.86 8.58 -6.94
CA ARG A 167 14.40 7.53 -6.06
C ARG A 167 15.30 6.53 -6.80
N GLN A 168 15.05 6.27 -8.09
CA GLN A 168 15.90 5.42 -8.94
C GLN A 168 17.29 6.01 -9.24
N LYS A 169 17.51 7.31 -8.99
CA LYS A 169 18.82 7.96 -9.19
C LYS A 169 19.79 7.82 -8.02
N LEU A 170 19.50 6.97 -7.03
CA LEU A 170 20.45 6.65 -5.97
C LEU A 170 21.47 5.61 -6.47
N HIS A 171 22.66 6.09 -6.88
CA HIS A 171 23.89 5.34 -7.19
C HIS A 171 23.73 3.84 -7.52
N LYS A 172 23.46 3.55 -8.81
CA LYS A 172 23.68 2.20 -9.36
C LYS A 172 25.18 1.94 -9.41
N HIS A 173 25.69 1.18 -8.44
CA HIS A 173 27.05 0.63 -8.52
C HIS A 173 26.95 -0.78 -9.14
N VAL A 174 27.31 -0.89 -10.41
CA VAL A 174 27.36 -2.16 -11.13
C VAL A 174 28.80 -2.64 -11.12
N ASP A 175 29.06 -3.74 -10.43
CA ASP A 175 30.36 -4.42 -10.43
C ASP A 175 30.23 -5.69 -11.27
N GLY A 176 30.70 -5.62 -12.52
CA GLY A 176 30.64 -6.72 -13.48
C GLY A 176 29.64 -6.53 -14.62
N PRO A 177 29.38 -7.58 -15.43
CA PRO A 177 28.67 -7.47 -16.70
C PRO A 177 27.15 -7.31 -16.56
N VAL A 178 26.58 -7.70 -15.42
CA VAL A 178 25.13 -7.73 -15.20
C VAL A 178 24.77 -6.85 -14.00
N GLY A 179 23.87 -5.89 -14.20
CA GLY A 179 23.45 -4.90 -13.21
C GLY A 179 21.95 -4.85 -12.98
N ILE A 180 21.52 -4.26 -11.87
CA ILE A 180 20.11 -4.00 -11.56
C ILE A 180 19.73 -2.63 -12.14
N ASP A 181 18.79 -2.63 -13.07
CA ASP A 181 18.35 -1.42 -13.77
C ASP A 181 17.10 -0.81 -13.13
N GLU A 182 16.17 -1.63 -12.67
CA GLU A 182 14.92 -1.15 -12.08
C GLU A 182 14.46 -2.04 -10.93
N ILE A 183 13.86 -1.41 -9.93
CA ILE A 183 13.27 -2.08 -8.78
C ILE A 183 11.83 -1.56 -8.68
N ASP A 184 10.88 -2.48 -8.63
CA ASP A 184 9.47 -2.16 -8.41
C ASP A 184 9.28 -1.38 -7.10
N PRO A 185 8.45 -0.32 -7.07
CA PRO A 185 8.17 0.43 -5.84
C PRO A 185 7.62 -0.44 -4.71
N ASN A 186 6.88 -1.51 -5.03
CA ASN A 186 6.34 -2.46 -4.05
C ASN A 186 7.28 -3.65 -3.81
N GLY A 187 8.46 -3.68 -4.45
CA GLY A 187 9.49 -4.71 -4.28
C GLY A 187 9.12 -6.09 -4.83
N GLN A 188 8.12 -6.17 -5.72
CA GLN A 188 7.65 -7.45 -6.28
C GLN A 188 8.58 -8.02 -7.35
N TRP A 189 9.27 -7.15 -8.09
CA TRP A 189 10.16 -7.53 -9.18
C TRP A 189 11.36 -6.59 -9.27
N VAL A 190 12.41 -7.10 -9.93
CA VAL A 190 13.59 -6.33 -10.31
C VAL A 190 13.91 -6.59 -11.77
N ARG A 191 14.32 -5.55 -12.50
CA ARG A 191 14.83 -5.68 -13.86
C ARG A 191 16.35 -5.74 -13.81
N ILE A 192 16.90 -6.80 -14.39
CA ILE A 192 18.33 -7.02 -14.53
C ILE A 192 18.70 -6.77 -15.99
N SER A 193 19.80 -6.07 -16.23
CA SER A 193 20.32 -5.78 -17.57
C SER A 193 21.75 -6.31 -17.71
N ASN A 194 22.03 -7.02 -18.80
CA ASN A 194 23.39 -7.31 -19.22
C ASN A 194 23.95 -6.10 -19.99
N SER A 195 25.10 -5.59 -19.57
CA SER A 195 25.81 -4.49 -20.22
C SER A 195 26.93 -4.97 -21.15
N THR A 196 27.10 -6.27 -21.32
CA THR A 196 28.03 -6.87 -22.29
C THR A 196 27.29 -7.52 -23.47
N ASP A 197 28.02 -7.69 -24.57
CA ASP A 197 27.53 -8.38 -25.77
C ASP A 197 27.67 -9.91 -25.69
N GLU A 198 28.25 -10.42 -24.59
CA GLU A 198 28.43 -11.84 -24.34
C GLU A 198 27.30 -12.40 -23.49
N GLU A 199 26.91 -13.66 -23.74
CA GLU A 199 25.93 -14.35 -22.89
C GLU A 199 26.52 -14.61 -21.50
N VAL A 200 25.84 -14.11 -20.46
CA VAL A 200 26.22 -14.33 -19.06
C VAL A 200 25.20 -15.27 -18.40
N SER A 201 25.68 -16.43 -17.92
CA SER A 201 24.84 -17.36 -17.17
C SER A 201 24.54 -16.87 -15.76
N ILE A 202 23.26 -16.77 -15.44
CA ILE A 202 22.75 -16.32 -14.12
C ILE A 202 22.18 -17.47 -13.26
N ALA A 203 22.30 -18.72 -13.70
CA ALA A 203 21.66 -19.89 -13.06
C ALA A 203 22.08 -20.17 -11.60
N HIS A 204 23.17 -19.56 -11.13
CA HIS A 204 23.67 -19.70 -9.76
C HIS A 204 23.66 -18.38 -8.99
N TRP A 205 23.03 -17.36 -9.53
CA TRP A 205 22.98 -16.04 -8.93
C TRP A 205 21.93 -16.03 -7.82
N LYS A 206 22.19 -15.22 -6.80
CA LYS A 206 21.29 -15.02 -5.67
C LYS A 206 21.07 -13.53 -5.49
N LEU A 207 19.81 -13.12 -5.47
CA LEU A 207 19.40 -11.77 -5.11
C LEU A 207 19.44 -11.64 -3.59
N LEU A 208 20.28 -10.74 -3.10
CA LEU A 208 20.34 -10.39 -1.67
C LEU A 208 19.48 -9.16 -1.41
N VAL A 209 18.38 -9.34 -0.68
CA VAL A 209 17.47 -8.26 -0.29
C VAL A 209 17.78 -7.87 1.16
N ARG A 210 18.23 -6.63 1.36
CA ARG A 210 18.52 -6.07 2.70
C ARG A 210 17.52 -4.99 3.04
N ALA A 211 16.71 -5.22 4.07
CA ALA A 211 15.73 -4.26 4.57
C ALA A 211 15.70 -4.27 6.10
N GLY A 212 15.87 -3.10 6.72
CA GLY A 212 15.73 -2.94 8.19
C GLY A 212 16.64 -3.86 9.02
N GLY A 213 17.84 -4.19 8.53
CA GLY A 213 18.78 -5.08 9.21
C GLY A 213 18.54 -6.59 9.02
N LYS A 214 17.52 -6.97 8.24
CA LYS A 214 17.28 -8.36 7.81
C LYS A 214 17.78 -8.55 6.38
N GLU A 215 18.39 -9.72 6.13
CA GLU A 215 18.89 -10.12 4.82
C GLU A 215 18.18 -11.39 4.37
N VAL A 216 17.67 -11.38 3.14
CA VAL A 216 17.00 -12.52 2.49
C VAL A 216 17.69 -12.81 1.17
N SER A 217 18.06 -14.07 0.94
CA SER A 217 18.69 -14.52 -0.30
C SER A 217 17.67 -15.29 -1.15
N ILE A 218 17.42 -14.82 -2.38
CA ILE A 218 16.49 -15.43 -3.33
C ILE A 218 17.28 -15.98 -4.53
N PRO A 219 17.20 -17.27 -4.87
CA PRO A 219 17.86 -17.80 -6.05
C PRO A 219 17.20 -17.26 -7.33
N VAL A 220 18.03 -16.92 -8.32
CA VAL A 220 17.58 -16.59 -9.68
C VAL A 220 17.38 -17.93 -10.42
N LEU A 221 16.18 -18.13 -10.98
CA LEU A 221 15.82 -19.34 -11.72
C LEU A 221 16.33 -19.29 -13.17
#